data_AF-A0A946XNT7-F1
#
_entry.id   AF-A0A946XNT7-F1
#
_cell.length_a   1.000
_cell.length_b   1.000
_cell.length_c   1.000
_cell.angle_alpha   90.00
_cell.angle_beta   90.00
_cell.angle_gamma   90.00
#
_symmetry.space_group_name_H-M   'P 1'
#
loop_
_entity.id
_entity.type
_entity.pdbx_description
1 polymer ?
#
loop_
_entity_poly.entity_id
_entity_poly.type
_entity_poly.pdbx_seq_one_letter_code
_entity_poly.pdbx_strand_id
1 'polypeptide(L)'
;MSEKFDPFEPAGCEIPAHQQRQATSYTGCDIPHDPALVAQGWEFRCNTDDSRLNDVVDTYKELGFEIHLEAVNLSGLSSDCGGCATMLAAFSAVYTKK
;
A
#
# COMPACT_ATOMS: atom_id res chain seq x y z
N MET A 1 -24.58 -44.05 19.56
CA MET A 1 -23.79 -43.45 18.46
C MET A 1 -23.28 -42.15 19.02
N SER A 2 -22.07 -42.16 19.58
CA SER A 2 -21.53 -41.00 20.31
C SER A 2 -20.77 -40.13 19.33
N GLU A 3 -21.29 -38.95 19.09
CA GLU A 3 -20.67 -37.92 18.27
C GLU A 3 -19.41 -37.43 19.00
N LYS A 4 -18.26 -37.55 18.33
CA LYS A 4 -17.00 -37.00 18.80
C LYS A 4 -17.10 -35.48 18.74
N PHE A 5 -17.15 -34.84 19.89
CA PHE A 5 -16.89 -33.41 20.01
C PHE A 5 -15.38 -33.22 20.00
N ASP A 6 -14.82 -32.83 18.85
CA ASP A 6 -13.42 -32.45 18.71
C ASP A 6 -13.27 -30.98 19.15
N PRO A 7 -12.67 -30.68 20.31
CA PRO A 7 -12.63 -29.34 20.89
C PRO A 7 -11.67 -28.37 20.17
N PHE A 8 -11.12 -28.79 19.03
CA PHE A 8 -10.11 -28.06 18.26
C PHE A 8 -10.53 -27.75 16.82
N GLU A 9 -11.76 -28.04 16.39
CA GLU A 9 -12.29 -27.45 15.15
C GLU A 9 -12.80 -26.04 15.46
N PRO A 10 -12.08 -24.96 15.08
CA PRO A 10 -12.66 -23.63 15.15
C PRO A 10 -13.86 -23.59 14.22
N ALA A 11 -15.04 -23.32 14.78
CA ALA A 11 -16.24 -23.03 14.01
C ALA A 11 -15.96 -21.81 13.13
N GLY A 12 -15.63 -22.06 11.86
CA GLY A 12 -15.45 -21.05 10.81
C GLY A 12 -14.26 -20.11 11.06
N CYS A 13 -13.14 -20.37 10.37
CA CYS A 13 -12.11 -19.36 10.13
C CYS A 13 -12.60 -18.32 9.11
N GLU A 14 -13.74 -17.69 9.35
CA GLU A 14 -14.31 -16.67 8.47
C GLU A 14 -13.64 -15.34 8.76
N ILE A 15 -12.76 -14.88 7.88
CA ILE A 15 -12.15 -13.55 8.01
C ILE A 15 -13.27 -12.54 7.72
N PRO A 16 -13.67 -11.70 8.69
CA PRO A 16 -14.74 -10.74 8.48
C PRO A 16 -14.35 -9.81 7.33
N ALA A 17 -15.32 -9.37 6.53
CA ALA A 17 -15.06 -8.67 5.27
C ALA A 17 -14.11 -7.46 5.41
N HIS A 18 -14.16 -6.75 6.53
CA HIS A 18 -13.28 -5.62 6.83
C HIS A 18 -11.79 -6.01 7.07
N GLN A 19 -11.51 -7.27 7.37
CA GLN A 19 -10.17 -7.83 7.57
C GLN A 19 -9.66 -8.65 6.38
N GLN A 20 -10.48 -8.82 5.33
CA GLN A 20 -10.03 -9.45 4.10
C GLN A 20 -9.02 -8.51 3.41
N ARG A 21 -7.73 -8.82 3.57
CA ARG A 21 -6.67 -8.05 2.91
C ARG A 21 -6.75 -8.28 1.40
N GLN A 22 -6.93 -7.21 0.65
CA GLN A 22 -6.62 -7.24 -0.77
C GLN A 22 -5.09 -7.24 -0.91
N ALA A 23 -4.56 -8.10 -1.78
CA ALA A 23 -3.12 -8.36 -1.91
C ALA A 23 -2.32 -7.18 -2.52
N THR A 24 -2.91 -6.00 -2.61
CA THR A 24 -2.37 -4.83 -3.31
C THR A 24 -1.46 -3.97 -2.44
N SER A 25 -1.39 -4.17 -1.11
CA SER A 25 -0.56 -3.30 -0.26
C SER A 25 0.12 -3.97 0.94
N TYR A 26 1.31 -3.44 1.28
CA TYR A 26 2.13 -3.86 2.42
C TYR A 26 1.54 -3.43 3.77
N THR A 27 0.68 -2.40 3.79
CA THR A 27 0.02 -1.88 4.99
C THR A 27 -1.38 -2.44 5.22
N GLY A 28 -1.88 -3.32 4.34
CA GLY A 28 -3.25 -3.86 4.42
C GLY A 28 -4.36 -2.85 4.10
N CYS A 29 -3.99 -1.64 3.63
CA CYS A 29 -4.90 -0.59 3.19
C CYS A 29 -4.76 -0.38 1.67
N ASP A 30 -5.85 -0.28 0.91
CA ASP A 30 -5.78 -0.01 -0.53
C ASP A 30 -5.46 1.48 -0.76
N ILE A 31 -4.18 1.79 -0.96
CA ILE A 31 -3.73 3.13 -1.34
C ILE A 31 -3.68 3.16 -2.87
N PRO A 32 -4.62 3.84 -3.55
CA PRO A 32 -4.68 3.82 -5.00
C PRO A 32 -3.46 4.52 -5.61
N HIS A 33 -2.90 3.91 -6.66
CA HIS A 33 -1.91 4.55 -7.52
C HIS A 33 -2.61 5.45 -8.54
N ASP A 34 -1.93 6.50 -9.00
CA ASP A 34 -2.51 7.37 -10.01
C ASP A 34 -2.63 6.62 -11.37
N PRO A 35 -3.87 6.41 -11.87
CA PRO A 35 -4.08 5.64 -13.08
C PRO A 35 -3.58 6.36 -14.34
N ALA A 36 -3.48 7.69 -14.32
CA ALA A 36 -2.95 8.46 -15.43
C ALA A 36 -1.43 8.30 -15.54
N LEU A 37 -0.71 8.22 -14.41
CA LEU A 37 0.72 7.91 -14.42
C LEU A 37 0.98 6.50 -14.96
N VAL A 38 0.22 5.50 -14.51
CA VAL A 38 0.34 4.13 -15.02
C VAL A 38 0.05 4.08 -16.52
N ALA A 39 -0.98 4.79 -17.01
CA ALA A 39 -1.31 4.87 -18.44
C ALA A 39 -0.20 5.54 -19.29
N GLN A 40 0.59 6.44 -18.69
CA GLN A 40 1.75 7.09 -19.33
C GLN A 40 3.02 6.23 -19.29
N GLY A 41 2.95 5.03 -18.72
CA GLY A 41 4.06 4.08 -18.61
C GLY A 41 4.95 4.29 -17.38
N TRP A 42 4.46 5.00 -16.36
CA TRP A 42 5.14 5.08 -15.07
C TRP A 42 4.87 3.82 -14.23
N GLU A 43 5.91 3.32 -13.58
CA GLU A 43 5.82 2.17 -12.68
C GLU A 43 5.99 2.63 -11.23
N PHE A 44 4.99 2.34 -10.39
CA PHE A 44 5.03 2.62 -8.95
C PHE A 44 6.11 1.79 -8.25
N ARG A 45 6.88 2.42 -7.35
CA ARG A 45 7.93 1.76 -6.57
C ARG A 45 7.58 1.66 -5.10
N CYS A 46 7.33 2.79 -4.46
CA CYS A 46 7.09 2.84 -3.02
C CYS A 46 6.45 4.17 -2.59
N ASN A 47 5.90 4.16 -1.38
CA ASN A 47 5.62 5.38 -0.63
C ASN A 47 6.74 5.58 0.39
N THR A 48 7.29 6.77 0.48
CA THR A 48 8.37 7.09 1.42
C THR A 48 8.20 8.48 2.02
N ASP A 49 8.63 8.65 3.26
CA ASP A 49 8.74 9.96 3.89
C ASP A 49 10.01 10.69 3.44
N ASP A 50 10.07 11.99 3.76
CA ASP A 50 11.15 12.90 3.37
C ASP A 50 12.54 12.44 3.80
N SER A 51 12.67 11.75 4.95
CA SER A 51 13.97 11.31 5.46
C SER A 51 14.68 10.31 4.54
N ARG A 52 13.91 9.54 3.76
CA ARG A 52 14.41 8.53 2.82
C ARG A 52 14.20 8.92 1.36
N LEU A 53 13.44 9.96 1.10
CA LEU A 53 13.06 10.36 -0.26
C LEU A 53 14.29 10.64 -1.12
N ASN A 54 15.27 11.36 -0.58
CA ASN A 54 16.50 11.69 -1.30
C ASN A 54 17.30 10.44 -1.69
N ASP A 55 17.53 9.51 -0.77
CA ASP A 55 18.22 8.23 -1.05
C ASP A 55 17.51 7.43 -2.15
N VAL A 56 16.19 7.33 -2.08
CA VAL A 56 15.40 6.60 -3.08
C VAL A 56 15.53 7.26 -4.45
N VAL A 57 15.40 8.59 -4.50
CA VAL A 57 15.52 9.38 -5.74
C VAL A 57 16.90 9.27 -6.36
N ASP A 58 17.95 9.39 -5.54
CA ASP A 58 19.33 9.30 -6.00
C ASP A 58 19.63 7.92 -6.58
N THR A 59 19.27 6.86 -5.84
CA THR A 59 19.44 5.47 -6.26
C THR A 59 18.83 5.21 -7.65
N TYR A 60 17.57 5.61 -7.87
CA TYR A 60 16.92 5.37 -9.16
C TYR A 60 17.47 6.25 -10.29
N LYS A 61 17.95 7.47 -9.98
CA LYS A 61 18.63 8.33 -10.96
C LYS A 61 19.95 7.73 -11.41
N GLU A 62 20.76 7.21 -10.47
CA GLU A 62 22.03 6.55 -10.77
C GLU A 62 21.85 5.31 -11.66
N LEU A 63 20.73 4.60 -11.49
CA LEU A 63 20.34 3.48 -12.34
C LEU A 63 19.81 3.91 -13.73
N GLY A 64 19.68 5.21 -13.99
CA GLY A 64 19.27 5.78 -15.27
C GLY A 64 17.76 5.83 -15.47
N PHE A 65 16.96 5.79 -14.39
CA PHE A 65 15.51 5.96 -14.49
C PHE A 65 15.10 7.43 -14.43
N GLU A 66 14.04 7.76 -15.16
CA GLU A 66 13.26 8.96 -14.90
C GLU A 66 12.40 8.78 -13.65
N ILE A 67 12.24 9.84 -12.87
CA ILE A 67 11.55 9.79 -11.57
C ILE A 67 10.44 10.83 -11.52
N HIS A 68 9.27 10.39 -11.07
CA HIS A 68 8.13 11.24 -10.77
C HIS A 68 7.70 11.04 -9.31
N LEU A 69 7.48 12.16 -8.62
CA LEU A 69 7.08 12.20 -7.22
C LEU A 69 5.74 12.91 -7.10
N GLU A 70 4.82 12.32 -6.35
CA GLU A 70 3.53 12.93 -6.03
C GLU A 70 3.15 12.65 -4.58
N ALA A 71 2.23 13.45 -4.04
CA ALA A 71 1.67 13.18 -2.71
C ALA A 71 0.85 11.87 -2.74
N VAL A 72 0.92 11.10 -1.65
CA VAL A 72 0.16 9.84 -1.56
C VAL A 72 -1.33 10.12 -1.62
N ASN A 73 -2.05 9.39 -2.49
CA ASN A 73 -3.50 9.48 -2.58
C ASN A 73 -4.15 8.75 -1.40
N LEU A 74 -4.74 9.53 -0.48
CA LEU A 74 -5.38 9.01 0.73
C LEU A 74 -6.87 8.74 0.56
N SER A 75 -7.44 8.92 -0.64
CA SER A 75 -8.89 8.73 -0.87
C SER A 75 -9.37 7.30 -0.69
N GLY A 76 -8.47 6.30 -0.83
CA GLY A 76 -8.78 4.89 -0.57
C GLY A 76 -8.74 4.50 0.91
N LEU A 77 -8.34 5.42 1.79
CA LEU A 77 -8.18 5.14 3.21
C LEU A 77 -9.54 5.22 3.94
N SER A 78 -9.90 4.14 4.64
CA SER A 78 -11.11 4.10 5.49
C SER A 78 -11.07 5.19 6.57
N SER A 79 -12.24 5.70 6.95
CA SER A 79 -12.39 6.67 8.04
C SER A 79 -11.94 6.16 9.41
N ASP A 80 -11.90 4.83 9.60
CA ASP A 80 -11.36 4.18 10.80
C ASP A 80 -9.84 4.33 10.92
N CYS A 81 -9.15 4.66 9.81
CA CYS A 81 -7.70 4.79 9.74
C CYS A 81 -7.21 6.23 9.90
N GLY A 82 -7.95 7.11 10.60
CA GLY A 82 -7.65 8.54 10.71
C GLY A 82 -6.21 8.88 11.15
N GLY A 83 -5.60 8.06 12.02
CA GLY A 83 -4.19 8.23 12.41
C GLY A 83 -3.20 7.98 11.27
N CYS A 84 -3.50 7.06 10.36
CA CYS A 84 -2.67 6.77 9.19
C CYS A 84 -2.75 7.91 8.16
N ALA A 85 -3.90 8.57 8.02
CA ALA A 85 -4.05 9.70 7.08
C ALA A 85 -3.06 10.83 7.42
N THR A 86 -2.96 11.21 8.70
CA THR A 86 -2.03 12.25 9.14
C THR A 86 -0.58 11.87 8.93
N MET A 87 -0.21 10.61 9.19
CA MET A 87 1.15 10.12 8.95
C MET A 87 1.50 10.12 7.46
N LEU A 88 0.61 9.58 6.61
CA LEU A 88 0.85 9.41 5.18
C LEU A 88 0.75 10.74 4.40
N ALA A 89 0.18 11.80 4.99
CA ALA A 89 0.17 13.12 4.38
C ALA A 89 1.58 13.71 4.17
N ALA A 90 2.58 13.24 4.92
CA ALA A 90 3.99 13.62 4.75
C ALA A 90 4.75 12.69 3.79
N PHE A 91 4.11 11.66 3.26
CA PHE A 91 4.74 10.68 2.37
C PHE A 91 4.58 11.10 0.91
N SER A 92 5.56 10.72 0.11
CA SER A 92 5.54 10.83 -1.34
C SER A 92 5.47 9.44 -1.97
N ALA A 93 4.62 9.30 -2.99
CA ALA A 93 4.62 8.16 -3.89
C ALA A 93 5.70 8.34 -4.95
N VAL A 94 6.55 7.34 -5.11
CA VAL A 94 7.68 7.33 -6.04
C VAL A 94 7.34 6.46 -7.24
N TYR A 95 7.43 7.06 -8.42
CA TYR A 95 7.27 6.39 -9.70
C TYR A 95 8.55 6.48 -10.52
N THR A 96 8.80 5.45 -11.30
CA THR A 96 9.96 5.37 -12.19
C THR A 96 9.55 5.00 -13.60
N LYS A 97 10.31 5.48 -14.57
CA LYS A 97 10.17 5.13 -15.99
C LYS A 97 11.55 4.92 -16.60
N LYS A 98 11.64 3.99 -17.54
CA LYS A 98 12.88 3.65 -18.25
C LYS A 98 12.87 4.21 -19.68
#